data_AF-A0A2N1QIC3-F1
#
_entry.id   AF-A0A2N1QIC3-F1
#
_cell.length_a   1.000
_cell.length_b   1.000
_cell.length_c   1.000
_cell.angle_alpha   90.00
_cell.angle_beta   90.00
_cell.angle_gamma   90.00
#
_symmetry.space_group_name_H-M   'P 1'
#
loop_
_entity.id
_entity.type
_entity.pdbx_description
1 polymer ?
#
loop_
_entity_poly.entity_id
_entity_poly.type
_entity_poly.pdbx_seq_one_letter_code
_entity_poly.pdbx_strand_id
1 'polypeptide(L)'
;MSFTTTSSVTDTTTIQSDTTNSSETTTDYRNLVIDEEYESLIQELPFALTEDLQLPTPSNPLVSVSYLVNSNPVINNILPFQELAYDFELKLSIILTYENLEIEKEFIIIQIRDEGLYKQAQIDLVFESVYSTLQEVFPKTIASDFTLPSLEIENVKIEYSVPQNYKLFNNRFLFTFPEEQTSVDIDAKVTYQKQTKYYPISVTMLAFNELPKIPELHITTTNNAPVTSKDVYVSARLTLKMYDENLVETTPISNASLQIRTRGNSTSAMPKLPQKDWVLLANYTDHTLVRNYLSYNFARDIGMEYTPSAQFVDVYLNGVFQGNYMLTDQVEVSPNRVNIEEGSTSLDTGYLVEFDFRVLDPYYDASGDNYFILYGIPFVIKSPSIDDANYSQNQLYFIEDYLETVYNTLKNKGNYSHLIDEASFIDWFIVEELFKNVDSGYSSVYYYKDKGGLLKMGPVWDFDLSTGNQGHADAYSRGPEGWYTSLEYKNKFFYFLMQYPGFRENLKTRWNELYETEIKTLLDKIYPATDSIAKSRYQNFMTWDVIGKNQDWYTAPEIYDIKTYEGQVYFLYHYLEIRMEWLNNEINQF
;
A
#
# COMPACT_ATOMS: atom_id res chain seq x y z
N MET A 1 30.14 12.41 9.51
CA MET A 1 31.08 13.36 8.87
C MET A 1 31.92 13.98 9.97
N SER A 2 33.21 13.66 10.05
CA SER A 2 34.11 14.17 11.08
C SER A 2 34.46 15.63 10.80
N PHE A 3 34.17 16.51 11.74
CA PHE A 3 34.67 17.88 11.75
C PHE A 3 35.88 17.97 12.68
N THR A 4 37.04 18.19 12.06
CA THR A 4 38.32 18.57 12.67
C THR A 4 38.30 20.07 12.97
N THR A 5 38.46 20.47 14.22
CA THR A 5 38.69 21.87 14.60
C THR A 5 40.18 22.14 14.77
N THR A 6 40.70 22.95 13.84
CA THR A 6 42.06 23.49 13.81
C THR A 6 42.21 24.66 14.79
N SER A 7 43.29 24.63 15.56
CA SER A 7 43.74 25.71 16.45
C SER A 7 44.42 26.81 15.62
N SER A 8 44.03 28.08 15.80
CA SER A 8 44.64 29.24 15.14
C SER A 8 45.27 30.17 16.18
N VAL A 9 46.60 30.16 16.22
CA VAL A 9 47.44 31.16 16.89
C VAL A 9 47.63 32.32 15.90
N THR A 10 47.37 33.55 16.34
CA THR A 10 47.66 34.76 15.56
C THR A 10 48.77 35.54 16.24
N ASP A 11 49.98 35.43 15.68
CA ASP A 11 51.11 36.31 15.93
C ASP A 11 51.00 37.53 15.00
N THR A 12 51.08 38.74 15.56
CA THR A 12 51.30 39.96 14.77
C THR A 12 52.43 40.76 15.39
N THR A 13 53.61 40.68 14.77
CA THR A 13 54.80 41.45 15.11
C THR A 13 54.86 42.71 14.22
N THR A 14 54.94 43.90 14.82
CA THR A 14 55.34 45.13 14.13
C THR A 14 56.52 45.73 14.87
N ILE A 15 57.65 45.89 14.17
CA ILE A 15 58.91 46.45 14.69
C ILE A 15 58.94 47.96 14.42
N GLN A 16 59.19 48.76 15.45
CA GLN A 16 59.70 50.13 15.30
C GLN A 16 60.80 50.38 16.32
N SER A 17 61.86 51.05 15.86
CA SER A 17 63.21 51.13 16.43
C SER A 17 63.43 52.22 17.49
N ASP A 18 64.43 51.93 18.33
CA ASP A 18 65.30 52.82 19.11
C ASP A 18 64.72 53.62 20.28
N THR A 19 65.06 53.18 21.51
CA THR A 19 66.19 53.77 22.26
C THR A 19 66.38 53.00 23.57
N THR A 20 67.63 52.65 23.86
CA THR A 20 68.07 52.05 25.12
C THR A 20 67.78 52.99 26.29
N ASN A 21 66.76 52.67 27.07
CA ASN A 21 66.69 53.00 28.48
C ASN A 21 66.60 51.69 29.25
N SER A 22 67.61 51.42 30.06
CA SER A 22 67.55 50.41 31.11
C SER A 22 66.51 50.86 32.14
N SER A 23 65.25 50.57 31.90
CA SER A 23 64.28 50.41 32.97
C SER A 23 64.51 49.00 33.50
N GLU A 24 65.09 48.89 34.69
CA GLU A 24 64.76 47.77 35.56
C GLU A 24 63.24 47.64 35.52
N THR A 25 62.71 46.60 34.89
CA THR A 25 61.34 46.18 35.17
C THR A 25 61.40 45.74 36.62
N THR A 26 61.10 46.69 37.52
CA THR A 26 60.70 46.35 38.87
C THR A 26 59.43 45.55 38.67
N THR A 27 59.54 44.22 38.56
CA THR A 27 58.38 43.33 38.59
C THR A 27 57.63 43.75 39.83
N ASP A 28 56.44 44.30 39.64
CA ASP A 28 55.62 44.73 40.74
C ASP A 28 55.43 43.49 41.61
N TYR A 29 56.07 43.51 42.78
CA TYR A 29 56.16 42.37 43.66
C TYR A 29 54.77 41.84 44.04
N ARG A 30 53.74 42.70 43.99
CA ARG A 30 52.33 42.33 44.19
C ARG A 30 51.82 41.33 43.15
N ASN A 31 52.25 41.42 41.88
CA ASN A 31 51.91 40.42 40.86
C ASN A 31 52.54 39.07 41.18
N LEU A 32 53.81 39.05 41.62
CA LEU A 32 54.48 37.80 42.03
C LEU A 32 53.76 37.16 43.23
N VAL A 33 53.35 37.96 44.22
CA VAL A 33 52.58 37.49 45.38
C VAL A 33 51.22 36.93 44.96
N ILE A 34 50.48 37.61 44.07
CA ILE A 34 49.18 37.12 43.56
C ILE A 34 49.35 35.87 42.69
N ASP A 35 50.40 35.80 41.87
CA ASP A 35 50.70 34.66 41.01
C ASP A 35 51.05 33.42 41.83
N GLU A 36 51.93 33.57 42.84
CA GLU A 36 52.28 32.49 43.76
C GLU A 36 51.04 32.00 44.54
N GLU A 37 50.19 32.91 44.99
CA GLU A 37 48.96 32.55 45.70
C GLU A 37 47.95 31.86 44.78
N TYR A 38 47.77 32.33 43.54
CA TYR A 38 46.92 31.67 42.56
C TYR A 38 47.38 30.25 42.27
N GLU A 39 48.68 30.03 42.02
CA GLU A 39 49.25 28.71 41.78
C GLU A 39 49.06 27.77 42.98
N SER A 40 49.11 28.31 44.21
CA SER A 40 48.79 27.55 45.42
C SER A 40 47.31 27.16 45.46
N LEU A 41 46.39 28.08 45.19
CA LEU A 41 44.95 27.84 45.25
C LEU A 41 44.50 26.80 44.20
N ILE A 42 45.00 26.88 42.96
CA ILE A 42 44.57 25.95 41.90
C ILE A 42 45.10 24.53 42.10
N GLN A 43 46.18 24.33 42.86
CA GLN A 43 46.66 22.99 43.23
C GLN A 43 45.70 22.27 44.18
N GLU A 44 44.87 23.03 44.91
CA GLU A 44 43.83 22.50 45.80
C GLU A 44 42.48 22.32 45.09
N LEU A 45 42.32 22.85 43.87
CA LEU A 45 41.10 22.74 43.09
C LEU A 45 41.09 21.44 42.25
N PRO A 46 39.98 20.68 42.26
CA PRO A 46 39.83 19.52 41.39
C PRO A 46 39.48 19.95 39.96
N PHE A 47 39.92 19.16 38.97
CA PHE A 47 39.44 19.30 37.59
C PHE A 47 38.03 18.73 37.38
N ALA A 48 37.58 17.84 38.26
CA ALA A 48 36.27 17.19 38.22
C ALA A 48 35.51 17.41 39.52
N LEU A 49 34.31 17.98 39.45
CA LEU A 49 33.42 18.18 40.60
C LEU A 49 32.42 17.03 40.70
N THR A 50 32.42 16.35 41.84
CA THR A 50 31.53 15.21 42.15
C THR A 50 30.72 15.40 43.44
N GLU A 51 31.03 16.44 44.22
CA GLU A 51 30.36 16.83 45.46
C GLU A 51 30.61 18.32 45.74
N ASP A 52 29.90 18.90 46.71
CA ASP A 52 30.10 20.30 47.12
C ASP A 52 31.58 20.55 47.45
N LEU A 53 32.17 21.56 46.82
CA LEU A 53 33.57 21.89 46.98
C LEU A 53 33.71 23.14 47.86
N GLN A 54 34.38 22.98 49.00
CA GLN A 54 34.89 24.11 49.75
C GLN A 54 36.07 24.72 48.98
N LEU A 55 35.91 25.94 48.48
CA LEU A 55 36.94 26.66 47.76
C LEU A 55 38.06 27.07 48.73
N PRO A 56 39.34 26.96 48.30
CA PRO A 56 40.48 27.21 49.17
C PRO A 56 40.57 28.67 49.60
N THR A 57 41.32 28.94 50.67
CA THR A 57 41.57 30.30 51.16
C THR A 57 43.05 30.62 51.05
N PRO A 58 43.43 31.89 50.83
CA PRO A 58 44.84 32.26 50.71
C PRO A 58 45.66 31.85 51.92
N SER A 59 46.82 31.26 51.66
CA SER A 59 47.86 30.95 52.64
C SER A 59 48.51 32.22 53.19
N ASN A 60 48.63 33.26 52.37
CA ASN A 60 49.07 34.59 52.79
C ASN A 60 47.88 35.39 53.37
N PRO A 61 47.89 35.74 54.67
CA PRO A 61 46.78 36.46 55.31
C PRO A 61 46.61 37.91 54.82
N LEU A 62 47.55 38.43 54.02
CA LEU A 62 47.47 39.75 53.42
C LEU A 62 46.81 39.75 52.03
N VAL A 63 46.56 38.57 51.45
CA VAL A 63 45.82 38.41 50.18
C VAL A 63 44.38 38.04 50.51
N SER A 64 43.41 38.74 49.92
CA SER A 64 42.00 38.33 49.96
C SER A 64 41.59 37.67 48.65
N VAL A 65 40.75 36.64 48.72
CA VAL A 65 40.16 36.00 47.55
C VAL A 65 38.64 36.20 47.54
N SER A 66 38.08 36.37 46.35
CA SER A 66 36.66 36.18 46.10
C SER A 66 36.47 35.34 44.85
N TYR A 67 35.39 34.57 44.82
CA TYR A 67 35.10 33.63 43.74
C TYR A 67 33.80 33.99 43.05
N LEU A 68 33.78 33.91 41.72
CA LEU A 68 32.56 33.96 40.92
C LEU A 68 32.42 32.67 40.12
N VAL A 69 31.19 32.17 39.99
CA VAL A 69 30.86 31.08 39.07
C VAL A 69 29.86 31.59 38.06
N ASN A 70 30.22 31.53 36.78
CA ASN A 70 29.42 32.11 35.70
C ASN A 70 28.99 33.56 36.01
N SER A 71 29.95 34.36 36.51
CA SER A 71 29.77 35.76 36.92
C SER A 71 28.87 36.01 38.14
N ASN A 72 28.44 34.97 38.87
CA ASN A 72 27.69 35.11 40.12
C ASN A 72 28.60 34.87 41.34
N PRO A 73 28.53 35.70 42.40
CA PRO A 73 29.33 35.51 43.61
C PRO A 73 29.08 34.17 44.29
N VAL A 74 30.15 33.47 44.66
CA VAL A 74 30.08 32.25 45.47
C VAL A 74 29.87 32.63 46.93
N ILE A 75 28.84 32.06 47.56
CA ILE A 75 28.49 32.35 48.95
C ILE A 75 29.23 31.37 49.87
N ASN A 76 29.80 31.88 50.97
CA ASN A 76 30.55 31.10 51.97
C ASN A 76 31.72 30.28 51.41
N ASN A 77 32.23 30.64 50.22
CA ASN A 77 33.26 29.88 49.51
C ASN A 77 32.88 28.41 49.27
N ILE A 78 31.59 28.08 49.15
CA ILE A 78 31.13 26.72 48.81
C ILE A 78 30.62 26.75 47.37
N LEU A 79 31.26 25.97 46.51
CA LEU A 79 30.78 25.67 45.17
C LEU A 79 29.84 24.46 45.23
N PRO A 80 28.52 24.64 45.07
CA PRO A 80 27.59 23.53 45.17
C PRO A 80 27.70 22.59 43.96
N PHE A 81 27.66 21.30 44.22
CA PHE A 81 27.50 20.27 43.20
C PHE A 81 26.02 20.01 42.94
N GLN A 82 25.67 19.89 41.66
CA GLN A 82 24.32 19.52 41.25
C GLN A 82 24.35 18.22 40.44
N GLU A 83 23.51 17.26 40.80
CA GLU A 83 23.32 16.07 39.97
C GLU A 83 22.65 16.48 38.64
N LEU A 84 23.38 16.31 37.53
CA LEU A 84 22.92 16.62 36.18
C LEU A 84 23.09 15.40 35.27
N ALA A 85 22.27 15.28 34.24
CA ALA A 85 22.35 14.17 33.28
C ALA A 85 23.57 14.25 32.34
N TYR A 86 24.23 15.41 32.24
CA TYR A 86 25.35 15.64 31.34
C TYR A 86 26.46 16.39 32.07
N ASP A 87 27.69 16.20 31.61
CA ASP A 87 28.84 16.92 32.14
C ASP A 87 28.65 18.42 31.86
N PHE A 88 29.04 19.24 32.82
CA PHE A 88 28.82 20.69 32.76
C PHE A 88 30.10 21.44 33.13
N GLU A 89 30.55 22.33 32.24
CA GLU A 89 31.73 23.15 32.51
C GLU A 89 31.38 24.35 33.39
N LEU A 90 32.03 24.43 34.56
CA LEU A 90 31.95 25.55 35.48
C LEU A 90 33.18 26.43 35.28
N LYS A 91 32.94 27.70 34.91
CA LYS A 91 33.97 28.73 34.88
C LYS A 91 34.05 29.40 36.25
N LEU A 92 35.12 29.11 36.97
CA LEU A 92 35.42 29.70 38.27
C LEU A 92 36.38 30.89 38.06
N SER A 93 35.87 32.11 38.25
CA SER A 93 36.72 33.29 38.36
C SER A 93 37.27 33.41 39.78
N ILE A 94 38.59 33.44 39.90
CA ILE A 94 39.33 33.62 41.15
C ILE A 94 39.87 35.05 41.15
N ILE A 95 39.28 35.92 41.97
CA ILE A 95 39.65 37.33 42.11
C ILE A 95 40.52 37.46 43.35
N LEU A 96 41.79 37.80 43.16
CA LEU A 96 42.79 37.96 44.21
C LEU A 96 43.14 39.44 44.37
N THR A 97 43.07 39.93 45.61
CA THR A 97 43.39 41.32 45.95
C THR A 97 44.54 41.34 46.95
N TYR A 98 45.62 42.06 46.63
CA TYR A 98 46.76 42.33 47.50
C TYR A 98 47.08 43.82 47.48
N GLU A 99 47.05 44.46 48.65
CA GLU A 99 47.08 45.93 48.78
C GLU A 99 45.97 46.63 47.98
N ASN A 100 46.32 47.33 46.89
CA ASN A 100 45.39 48.02 45.99
C ASN A 100 45.37 47.42 44.57
N LEU A 101 45.98 46.24 44.38
CA LEU A 101 45.98 45.51 43.12
C LEU A 101 44.99 44.34 43.20
N GLU A 102 44.12 44.23 42.21
CA GLU A 102 43.14 43.15 42.05
C GLU A 102 43.34 42.48 40.70
N ILE A 103 43.40 41.15 40.67
CA ILE A 103 43.58 40.35 39.46
C ILE A 103 42.56 39.23 39.46
N GLU A 104 41.84 39.08 38.35
CA GLU A 104 40.94 37.96 38.09
C GLU A 104 41.63 36.93 37.20
N LYS A 105 41.55 35.66 37.58
CA LYS A 105 42.02 34.51 36.80
C LYS A 105 40.94 33.45 36.72
N GLU A 106 40.85 32.76 35.59
CA GLU A 106 39.84 31.72 35.37
C GLU A 106 40.41 30.32 35.58
N PHE A 107 39.61 29.47 36.24
CA PHE A 107 39.85 28.04 36.35
C PHE A 107 38.59 27.29 35.90
N ILE A 108 38.74 26.25 35.07
CA ILE A 108 37.61 25.45 34.58
C ILE A 108 37.51 24.17 35.41
N ILE A 109 36.33 23.93 35.97
CA ILE A 109 35.99 22.69 36.67
C ILE A 109 34.91 21.99 35.87
N ILE A 110 35.08 20.71 35.56
CA ILE A 110 34.04 19.90 34.91
C ILE A 110 33.20 19.25 36.00
N GLN A 111 31.94 19.62 36.11
CA GLN A 111 30.99 18.86 36.91
C GLN A 111 30.63 17.57 36.17
N ILE A 112 30.86 16.43 36.81
CA ILE A 112 30.60 15.12 36.21
C ILE A 112 29.11 14.81 36.32
N ARG A 113 28.55 14.26 35.24
CA ARG A 113 27.15 13.80 35.20
C ARG A 113 26.87 12.72 36.23
N ASP A 114 25.61 12.63 36.63
CA ASP A 114 25.05 11.45 37.24
C ASP A 114 24.72 10.40 36.16
N GLU A 115 25.31 9.21 36.28
CA GLU A 115 25.11 8.12 35.32
C GLU A 115 23.67 7.57 35.31
N GLY A 116 22.93 7.70 36.41
CA GLY A 116 21.52 7.35 36.48
C GLY A 116 20.65 8.33 35.70
N LEU A 117 20.86 9.63 35.91
CA LEU A 117 20.18 10.71 35.18
C LEU A 117 20.54 10.70 33.69
N TYR A 118 21.80 10.44 33.34
CA TYR A 118 22.22 10.30 31.95
C TYR A 118 21.47 9.15 31.26
N LYS A 119 21.43 7.96 31.88
CA LYS A 119 20.69 6.81 31.34
C LYS A 119 19.20 7.11 31.19
N GLN A 120 18.60 7.79 32.16
CA GLN A 120 17.20 8.22 32.07
C GLN A 120 16.99 9.22 30.94
N ALA A 121 17.88 10.20 30.76
CA ALA A 121 17.81 11.16 29.65
C ALA A 121 17.92 10.46 28.27
N GLN A 122 18.77 9.43 28.14
CA GLN A 122 18.83 8.63 26.91
C GLN A 122 17.51 7.86 26.64
N ILE A 123 16.86 7.34 27.68
CA ILE A 123 15.54 6.71 27.56
C ILE A 123 14.49 7.74 27.13
N ASP A 124 14.52 8.93 27.71
CA ASP A 124 13.58 10.01 27.38
C ASP A 124 13.75 10.50 25.93
N LEU A 125 14.98 10.57 25.41
CA LEU A 125 15.24 10.89 24.00
C LEU A 125 14.62 9.86 23.04
N VAL A 126 14.63 8.57 23.38
CA VAL A 126 13.95 7.54 22.55
C VAL A 126 12.45 7.79 22.55
N PHE A 127 11.86 8.08 23.71
CA PHE A 127 10.44 8.40 23.83
C PHE A 127 10.04 9.65 23.05
N GLU A 128 10.85 10.70 23.06
CA GLU A 128 10.64 11.93 22.29
C GLU A 128 10.74 11.68 20.79
N SER A 129 11.75 10.92 20.36
CA SER A 129 11.94 10.52 18.96
C SER A 129 10.75 9.70 18.43
N VAL A 130 10.28 8.72 19.20
CA VAL A 130 9.09 7.92 18.84
C VAL A 130 7.86 8.82 18.72
N TYR A 131 7.62 9.72 19.67
CA TYR A 131 6.47 10.62 19.62
C TYR A 131 6.52 11.57 18.42
N SER A 132 7.67 12.18 18.16
CA SER A 132 7.88 13.03 16.98
C SER A 132 7.61 12.26 15.69
N THR A 133 8.08 11.01 15.60
CA THR A 133 7.86 10.15 14.44
C THR A 133 6.37 9.84 14.28
N LEU A 134 5.67 9.47 15.36
CA LEU A 134 4.22 9.21 15.35
C LEU A 134 3.45 10.44 14.85
N GLN A 135 3.79 11.65 15.29
CA GLN A 135 3.15 12.87 14.83
C GLN A 135 3.36 13.16 13.34
N GLU A 136 4.49 12.71 12.77
CA GLU A 136 4.82 12.87 11.36
C GLU A 136 4.07 11.87 10.48
N VAL A 137 3.99 10.60 10.90
CA VAL A 137 3.40 9.52 10.09
C VAL A 137 1.88 9.43 10.21
N PHE A 138 1.28 9.97 11.27
CA PHE A 138 -0.17 10.00 11.40
C PHE A 138 -0.80 11.03 10.44
N PRO A 139 -1.86 10.66 9.72
CA PRO A 139 -2.60 11.63 8.91
C PRO A 139 -3.28 12.66 9.83
N LYS A 140 -3.11 13.95 9.52
CA LYS A 140 -3.81 15.03 10.25
C LYS A 140 -5.32 15.00 10.01
N THR A 141 -5.71 14.62 8.79
CA THR A 141 -7.08 14.55 8.33
C THR A 141 -7.32 13.20 7.67
N ILE A 142 -8.44 12.55 7.96
CA ILE A 142 -8.81 11.23 7.44
C ILE A 142 -10.16 11.26 6.75
N ALA A 143 -10.23 10.63 5.57
CA ALA A 143 -11.42 10.54 4.71
C ALA A 143 -11.98 9.10 4.60
N SER A 144 -11.28 8.15 5.21
CA SER A 144 -11.61 6.73 5.21
C SER A 144 -11.06 6.12 6.50
N ASP A 145 -11.53 4.91 6.83
CA ASP A 145 -10.79 4.02 7.72
C ASP A 145 -9.32 3.95 7.26
N PHE A 146 -8.37 3.80 8.19
CA PHE A 146 -6.96 3.79 7.81
C PHE A 146 -6.13 2.86 8.70
N THR A 147 -5.01 2.39 8.15
CA THR A 147 -4.04 1.56 8.87
C THR A 147 -3.20 2.43 9.78
N LEU A 148 -3.18 2.08 11.06
CA LEU A 148 -2.36 2.76 12.05
C LEU A 148 -0.87 2.53 11.73
N PRO A 149 -0.04 3.57 11.79
CA PRO A 149 1.38 3.44 11.50
C PRO A 149 2.07 2.38 12.37
N SER A 150 2.85 1.52 11.73
CA SER A 150 3.77 0.61 12.42
C SER A 150 5.17 1.22 12.37
N LEU A 151 5.83 1.33 13.51
CA LEU A 151 7.21 1.82 13.61
C LEU A 151 8.13 0.69 14.09
N GLU A 152 9.08 0.31 13.26
CA GLU A 152 10.12 -0.66 13.64
C GLU A 152 11.28 0.07 14.32
N ILE A 153 11.16 0.25 15.64
CA ILE A 153 12.21 0.84 16.47
C ILE A 153 12.68 -0.21 17.47
N GLU A 154 14.00 -0.42 17.54
CA GLU A 154 14.58 -1.50 18.33
C GLU A 154 14.15 -1.43 19.80
N ASN A 155 13.61 -2.54 20.32
CA ASN A 155 13.14 -2.68 21.71
C ASN A 155 11.99 -1.72 22.11
N VAL A 156 11.36 -1.04 21.15
CA VAL A 156 10.16 -0.23 21.38
C VAL A 156 8.93 -1.04 21.00
N LYS A 157 7.94 -1.05 21.89
CA LYS A 157 6.61 -1.61 21.61
C LYS A 157 5.59 -0.48 21.59
N ILE A 158 4.78 -0.41 20.53
CA ILE A 158 3.70 0.57 20.39
C ILE A 158 2.37 -0.19 20.37
N GLU A 159 1.42 0.23 21.19
CA GLU A 159 0.05 -0.29 21.22
C GLU A 159 -0.92 0.89 21.11
N TYR A 160 -1.90 0.80 20.23
CA TYR A 160 -2.89 1.87 20.06
C TYR A 160 -4.19 1.57 20.80
N SER A 161 -4.83 2.60 21.33
CA SER A 161 -6.19 2.54 21.87
C SER A 161 -7.01 3.74 21.42
N VAL A 162 -8.33 3.55 21.35
CA VAL A 162 -9.27 4.57 20.88
C VAL A 162 -10.46 4.69 21.82
N PRO A 163 -11.17 5.84 21.82
CA PRO A 163 -12.37 6.01 22.62
C PRO A 163 -13.45 4.96 22.32
N GLN A 164 -14.33 4.67 23.29
CA GLN A 164 -15.27 3.53 23.23
C GLN A 164 -16.26 3.54 22.05
N ASN A 165 -16.51 4.71 21.45
CA ASN A 165 -17.38 4.85 20.28
C ASN A 165 -16.69 4.50 18.96
N TYR A 166 -15.38 4.27 18.96
CA TYR A 166 -14.59 3.85 17.81
C TYR A 166 -14.06 2.43 18.01
N LYS A 167 -13.53 1.83 16.94
CA LYS A 167 -13.00 0.47 16.97
C LYS A 167 -11.65 0.41 16.29
N LEU A 168 -10.78 -0.42 16.86
CA LEU A 168 -9.61 -0.92 16.17
C LEU A 168 -9.91 -2.33 15.68
N PHE A 169 -9.60 -2.61 14.43
CA PHE A 169 -9.73 -3.95 13.85
C PHE A 169 -8.53 -4.20 12.95
N ASN A 170 -7.76 -5.24 13.23
CA ASN A 170 -6.54 -5.57 12.50
C ASN A 170 -5.62 -4.36 12.21
N ASN A 171 -5.27 -3.63 13.27
CA ASN A 171 -4.45 -2.40 13.19
C ASN A 171 -5.06 -1.26 12.34
N ARG A 172 -6.36 -1.30 12.05
CA ARG A 172 -7.07 -0.21 11.37
C ARG A 172 -8.00 0.53 12.30
N PHE A 173 -7.99 1.85 12.20
CA PHE A 173 -8.93 2.73 12.88
C PHE A 173 -10.23 2.80 12.09
N LEU A 174 -11.32 2.32 12.69
CA LEU A 174 -12.65 2.29 12.07
C LEU A 174 -13.57 3.35 12.67
N PHE A 175 -14.26 4.08 11.81
CA PHE A 175 -15.22 5.09 12.23
C PHE A 175 -16.41 5.22 11.28
N THR A 176 -17.49 5.83 11.78
CA THR A 176 -18.60 6.27 10.95
C THR A 176 -18.38 7.73 10.60
N PHE A 177 -18.55 8.08 9.32
CA PHE A 177 -18.36 9.45 8.85
C PHE A 177 -19.27 10.42 9.61
N PRO A 178 -18.71 11.44 10.28
CA PRO A 178 -19.52 12.40 11.03
C PRO A 178 -20.27 13.36 10.09
N GLU A 179 -21.30 14.02 10.61
CA GLU A 179 -22.03 15.08 9.87
C GLU A 179 -21.17 16.33 9.68
N GLU A 180 -20.30 16.62 10.64
CA GLU A 180 -19.37 17.76 10.67
C GLU A 180 -17.97 17.25 11.00
N GLN A 181 -16.94 18.00 10.60
CA GLN A 181 -15.55 17.62 10.92
C GLN A 181 -15.38 17.42 12.43
N THR A 182 -14.79 16.28 12.79
CA THR A 182 -14.67 15.87 14.19
C THR A 182 -13.26 15.35 14.47
N SER A 183 -12.60 15.91 15.47
CA SER A 183 -11.30 15.41 15.92
C SER A 183 -11.45 14.31 16.98
N VAL A 184 -10.54 13.34 16.94
CA VAL A 184 -10.44 12.26 17.91
C VAL A 184 -8.97 12.02 18.24
N ASP A 185 -8.70 11.75 19.51
CA ASP A 185 -7.37 11.34 19.95
C ASP A 185 -7.25 9.82 19.88
N ILE A 186 -6.20 9.35 19.20
CA ILE A 186 -5.76 7.97 19.20
C ILE A 186 -4.58 7.88 20.17
N ASP A 187 -4.73 7.12 21.24
CA ASP A 187 -3.69 7.00 22.27
C ASP A 187 -2.66 5.95 21.85
N ALA A 188 -1.42 6.39 21.66
CA ALA A 188 -0.26 5.52 21.45
C ALA A 188 0.42 5.23 22.79
N LYS A 189 0.32 3.99 23.26
CA LYS A 189 1.06 3.47 24.41
C LYS A 189 2.43 2.97 23.94
N VAL A 190 3.47 3.72 24.23
CA VAL A 190 4.86 3.40 23.88
C VAL A 190 5.54 2.78 25.09
N THR A 191 6.16 1.61 24.91
CA THR A 191 6.92 0.91 25.95
C THR A 191 8.36 0.71 25.50
N TYR A 192 9.32 1.18 26.30
CA TYR A 192 10.76 1.07 26.06
C TYR A 192 11.48 0.91 27.40
N GLN A 193 12.44 -0.03 27.49
CA GLN A 193 13.18 -0.35 28.72
C GLN A 193 12.30 -0.48 29.98
N LYS A 194 11.14 -1.17 29.86
CA LYS A 194 10.12 -1.37 30.91
C LYS A 194 9.41 -0.09 31.40
N GLN A 195 9.70 1.07 30.82
CA GLN A 195 8.95 2.29 31.02
C GLN A 195 7.84 2.39 29.97
N THR A 196 6.74 3.05 30.32
CA THR A 196 5.61 3.26 29.41
C THR A 196 5.20 4.73 29.44
N LYS A 197 5.05 5.33 28.25
CA LYS A 197 4.45 6.66 28.06
C LYS A 197 3.24 6.55 27.14
N TYR A 198 2.29 7.46 27.31
CA TYR A 198 1.07 7.55 26.50
C TYR A 198 1.09 8.86 25.73
N TYR A 199 0.84 8.76 24.44
CA TYR A 199 0.84 9.90 23.54
C TYR A 199 -0.51 9.98 22.82
N PRO A 200 -1.37 10.95 23.15
CA PRO A 200 -2.57 11.19 22.37
C PRO A 200 -2.16 11.81 21.03
N ILE A 201 -2.59 11.20 19.92
CA ILE A 201 -2.40 11.72 18.57
C ILE A 201 -3.76 12.12 18.02
N SER A 202 -3.97 13.43 17.86
CA SER A 202 -5.23 13.97 17.34
C SER A 202 -5.31 13.82 15.81
N VAL A 203 -6.37 13.17 15.33
CA VAL A 203 -6.71 13.10 13.91
C VAL A 203 -8.09 13.71 13.67
N THR A 204 -8.29 14.37 12.53
CA THR A 204 -9.57 15.00 12.17
C THR A 204 -10.28 14.18 11.10
N MET A 205 -11.46 13.64 11.43
CA MET A 205 -12.32 12.97 10.45
C MET A 205 -13.06 14.02 9.62
N LEU A 206 -13.00 13.88 8.30
CA LEU A 206 -13.81 14.69 7.39
C LEU A 206 -15.30 14.40 7.59
N ALA A 207 -16.12 15.43 7.39
CA ALA A 207 -17.56 15.28 7.31
C ALA A 207 -17.95 14.46 6.07
N PHE A 208 -19.07 13.73 6.14
CA PHE A 208 -19.52 12.87 5.03
C PHE A 208 -19.67 13.62 3.69
N ASN A 209 -20.16 14.87 3.73
CA ASN A 209 -20.32 15.72 2.55
C ASN A 209 -18.97 16.17 1.94
N GLU A 210 -17.91 16.26 2.74
CA GLU A 210 -16.55 16.63 2.36
C GLU A 210 -15.70 15.45 1.86
N LEU A 211 -16.17 14.22 2.01
CA LEU A 211 -15.44 13.05 1.52
C LEU A 211 -15.20 13.13 0.00
N PRO A 212 -14.00 12.71 -0.47
CA PRO A 212 -13.68 12.58 -1.89
C PRO A 212 -14.76 11.82 -2.65
N LYS A 213 -14.98 12.24 -3.88
CA LYS A 213 -15.92 11.60 -4.80
C LYS A 213 -15.17 10.92 -5.92
N ILE A 214 -15.65 9.75 -6.33
CA ILE A 214 -15.24 9.08 -7.57
C ILE A 214 -16.07 9.63 -8.75
N PRO A 215 -15.69 9.37 -10.00
CA PRO A 215 -16.47 9.80 -11.15
C PRO A 215 -17.90 9.26 -11.12
N GLU A 216 -18.86 10.09 -11.53
CA GLU A 216 -20.28 9.72 -11.56
C GLU A 216 -20.78 9.61 -13.01
N LEU A 217 -21.41 8.49 -13.35
CA LEU A 217 -22.08 8.25 -14.62
C LEU A 217 -23.60 8.45 -14.45
N HIS A 218 -24.11 9.54 -15.01
CA HIS A 218 -25.53 9.86 -15.02
C HIS A 218 -26.17 9.43 -16.34
N ILE A 219 -26.93 8.34 -16.30
CA ILE A 219 -27.58 7.72 -17.44
C ILE A 219 -29.08 7.99 -17.36
N THR A 220 -29.63 8.69 -18.34
CA THR A 220 -31.06 8.97 -18.44
C THR A 220 -31.63 8.29 -19.68
N THR A 221 -32.49 7.29 -19.49
CA THR A 221 -33.15 6.58 -20.58
C THR A 221 -34.29 7.40 -21.15
N THR A 222 -34.61 7.15 -22.41
CA THR A 222 -35.76 7.79 -23.08
C THR A 222 -37.04 7.47 -22.31
N ASN A 223 -37.79 8.51 -21.92
CA ASN A 223 -39.01 8.40 -21.09
C ASN A 223 -38.81 7.71 -19.73
N ASN A 224 -37.58 7.72 -19.18
CA ASN A 224 -37.23 7.00 -17.95
C ASN A 224 -37.56 5.49 -18.03
N ALA A 225 -37.47 4.89 -19.22
CA ALA A 225 -37.69 3.46 -19.41
C ALA A 225 -36.72 2.62 -18.54
N PRO A 226 -37.20 1.52 -17.93
CA PRO A 226 -36.34 0.61 -17.18
C PRO A 226 -35.38 -0.15 -18.13
N VAL A 227 -34.23 -0.56 -17.60
CA VAL A 227 -33.23 -1.36 -18.33
C VAL A 227 -33.19 -2.76 -17.72
N THR A 228 -33.95 -3.71 -18.28
CA THR A 228 -34.15 -5.05 -17.70
C THR A 228 -33.84 -6.21 -18.65
N SER A 229 -33.58 -5.92 -19.93
CA SER A 229 -33.35 -6.95 -20.96
C SER A 229 -31.89 -7.04 -21.35
N LYS A 230 -31.43 -8.26 -21.64
CA LYS A 230 -30.13 -8.54 -22.27
C LYS A 230 -30.13 -8.41 -23.79
N ASP A 231 -31.31 -8.35 -24.41
CA ASP A 231 -31.43 -8.42 -25.86
C ASP A 231 -31.91 -7.09 -26.44
N VAL A 232 -32.69 -6.34 -25.65
CA VAL A 232 -33.30 -5.09 -26.08
C VAL A 232 -32.52 -3.90 -25.53
N TYR A 233 -31.89 -3.16 -26.44
CA TYR A 233 -31.26 -1.88 -26.15
C TYR A 233 -32.29 -0.77 -25.92
N VAL A 234 -32.07 0.01 -24.87
CA VAL A 234 -32.82 1.22 -24.54
C VAL A 234 -31.98 2.44 -24.91
N SER A 235 -32.55 3.38 -25.66
CA SER A 235 -31.86 4.63 -25.99
C SER A 235 -31.75 5.53 -24.75
N ALA A 236 -30.56 6.07 -24.51
CA ALA A 236 -30.26 6.86 -23.32
C ALA A 236 -29.29 8.02 -23.60
N ARG A 237 -29.12 8.87 -22.57
CA ARG A 237 -28.18 9.98 -22.53
C ARG A 237 -27.22 9.79 -21.36
N LEU A 238 -25.93 9.95 -21.59
CA LEU A 238 -24.88 9.93 -20.57
C LEU A 238 -24.35 11.33 -20.30
N THR A 239 -24.18 11.63 -19.01
CA THR A 239 -23.34 12.71 -18.51
C THR A 239 -22.31 12.13 -17.55
N LEU A 240 -21.03 12.39 -17.79
CA LEU A 240 -19.93 12.04 -16.89
C LEU A 240 -19.60 13.26 -16.06
N LYS A 241 -19.66 13.12 -14.74
CA LYS A 241 -19.18 14.12 -13.78
C LYS A 241 -17.92 13.62 -13.10
N MET A 242 -16.95 14.51 -12.97
CA MET A 242 -15.70 14.27 -12.26
C MET A 242 -15.51 15.34 -11.20
N TYR A 243 -14.73 15.02 -10.17
CA TYR A 243 -14.49 15.91 -9.04
C TYR A 243 -12.99 15.95 -8.77
N ASP A 244 -12.46 17.13 -8.46
CA ASP A 244 -11.09 17.27 -7.95
C ASP A 244 -11.04 17.07 -6.43
N GLU A 245 -9.85 17.23 -5.85
CA GLU A 245 -9.62 17.13 -4.40
C GLU A 245 -10.43 18.13 -3.56
N ASN A 246 -10.88 19.24 -4.16
CA ASN A 246 -11.70 20.27 -3.53
C ASN A 246 -13.19 20.09 -3.83
N LEU A 247 -13.58 18.92 -4.37
CA LEU A 247 -14.94 18.58 -4.80
C LEU A 247 -15.51 19.52 -5.88
N VAL A 248 -14.65 20.20 -6.64
CA VAL A 248 -15.08 21.02 -7.77
C VAL A 248 -15.51 20.10 -8.91
N GLU A 249 -16.79 20.17 -9.28
CA GLU A 249 -17.36 19.37 -10.35
C GLU A 249 -16.87 19.86 -11.73
N THR A 250 -16.47 18.92 -12.58
CA THR A 250 -16.29 19.11 -14.01
C THR A 250 -17.16 18.12 -14.79
N THR A 251 -17.61 18.50 -15.98
CA THR A 251 -18.50 17.69 -16.82
C THR A 251 -17.87 17.46 -18.20
N PRO A 252 -16.87 16.56 -18.31
CA PRO A 252 -16.18 16.31 -19.58
C PRO A 252 -17.07 15.72 -20.67
N ILE A 253 -18.11 14.95 -20.29
CA ILE A 253 -19.11 14.43 -21.22
C ILE A 253 -20.48 14.91 -20.77
N SER A 254 -21.19 15.60 -21.64
CA SER A 254 -22.54 16.10 -21.36
C SER A 254 -23.54 15.60 -22.41
N ASN A 255 -24.61 14.95 -21.95
CA ASN A 255 -25.76 14.54 -22.75
C ASN A 255 -25.41 13.72 -24.01
N ALA A 256 -24.36 12.90 -23.95
CA ALA A 256 -23.93 12.05 -25.05
C ALA A 256 -24.98 10.96 -25.33
N SER A 257 -25.33 10.75 -26.59
CA SER A 257 -26.23 9.65 -26.98
C SER A 257 -25.56 8.30 -26.77
N LEU A 258 -26.29 7.35 -26.21
CA LEU A 258 -25.89 5.94 -26.15
C LEU A 258 -27.10 5.03 -26.18
N GLN A 259 -26.85 3.73 -26.24
CA GLN A 259 -27.85 2.71 -25.97
C GLN A 259 -27.36 1.80 -24.84
N ILE A 260 -28.30 1.32 -24.02
CA ILE A 260 -27.99 0.57 -22.81
C ILE A 260 -28.90 -0.65 -22.68
N ARG A 261 -28.33 -1.75 -22.19
CA ARG A 261 -29.03 -3.02 -21.91
C ARG A 261 -28.29 -3.75 -20.80
N THR A 262 -28.98 -4.67 -20.12
CA THR A 262 -28.33 -5.46 -19.09
C THR A 262 -27.30 -6.42 -19.70
N ARG A 263 -26.31 -6.80 -18.89
CA ARG A 263 -25.29 -7.82 -19.20
C ARG A 263 -25.26 -8.89 -18.10
N GLY A 264 -24.39 -9.88 -18.26
CA GLY A 264 -24.07 -10.86 -17.23
C GLY A 264 -25.01 -12.04 -17.28
N ASN A 265 -24.53 -13.23 -16.95
CA ASN A 265 -25.36 -14.44 -16.99
C ASN A 265 -26.21 -14.53 -15.74
N SER A 266 -25.59 -14.90 -14.62
CA SER A 266 -26.20 -14.93 -13.29
C SER A 266 -26.47 -13.53 -12.73
N THR A 267 -25.61 -12.56 -13.03
CA THR A 267 -25.68 -11.20 -12.45
C THR A 267 -26.78 -10.32 -13.04
N SER A 268 -27.35 -10.66 -14.19
CA SER A 268 -28.50 -9.94 -14.77
C SER A 268 -29.82 -10.15 -14.04
N ALA A 269 -29.87 -11.16 -13.17
CA ALA A 269 -31.04 -11.46 -12.34
C ALA A 269 -30.91 -10.82 -10.94
N MET A 270 -29.77 -10.22 -10.63
CA MET A 270 -29.53 -9.54 -9.35
C MET A 270 -30.22 -8.17 -9.33
N PRO A 271 -30.57 -7.65 -8.14
CA PRO A 271 -31.18 -6.31 -8.03
C PRO A 271 -30.31 -5.19 -8.66
N LYS A 272 -28.99 -5.36 -8.62
CA LYS A 272 -28.01 -4.44 -9.19
C LYS A 272 -27.46 -4.98 -10.51
N LEU A 273 -27.89 -4.38 -11.62
CA LEU A 273 -27.69 -4.91 -12.98
C LEU A 273 -26.42 -4.34 -13.66
N PRO A 274 -25.62 -5.15 -14.38
CA PRO A 274 -24.47 -4.67 -15.18
C PRO A 274 -24.87 -4.22 -16.61
N GLN A 275 -24.02 -3.49 -17.35
CA GLN A 275 -24.34 -2.80 -18.64
C GLN A 275 -23.25 -2.96 -19.76
N LYS A 276 -23.45 -2.50 -21.04
CA LYS A 276 -22.58 -2.76 -22.26
C LYS A 276 -22.12 -1.51 -23.08
N ASP A 277 -21.12 -1.72 -23.97
CA ASP A 277 -20.24 -0.89 -24.86
C ASP A 277 -18.96 -0.42 -24.17
N TRP A 278 -19.15 0.03 -22.93
CA TRP A 278 -18.21 -0.14 -21.84
C TRP A 278 -18.90 -1.00 -20.79
N VAL A 279 -18.18 -1.91 -20.14
CA VAL A 279 -18.80 -2.83 -19.18
C VAL A 279 -18.86 -2.16 -17.82
N LEU A 280 -20.07 -2.06 -17.27
CA LEU A 280 -20.29 -1.66 -15.87
C LEU A 280 -20.49 -2.91 -15.03
N LEU A 281 -19.45 -3.35 -14.33
CA LEU A 281 -19.51 -4.47 -13.40
C LEU A 281 -20.05 -4.02 -12.05
N ALA A 282 -21.17 -4.62 -11.64
CA ALA A 282 -21.87 -4.28 -10.40
C ALA A 282 -21.13 -4.74 -9.13
N ASN A 283 -20.27 -5.77 -9.25
CA ASN A 283 -19.59 -6.46 -8.14
C ASN A 283 -20.55 -6.80 -6.99
N TYR A 284 -21.81 -7.14 -7.29
CA TYR A 284 -22.85 -7.33 -6.27
C TYR A 284 -22.56 -8.52 -5.33
N THR A 285 -21.96 -9.57 -5.88
CA THR A 285 -21.53 -10.79 -5.18
C THR A 285 -20.21 -10.61 -4.43
N ASP A 286 -19.43 -9.60 -4.80
CA ASP A 286 -18.15 -9.27 -4.19
C ASP A 286 -18.37 -8.24 -3.08
N HIS A 287 -18.50 -8.73 -1.84
CA HIS A 287 -18.74 -7.87 -0.68
C HIS A 287 -17.57 -6.92 -0.33
N THR A 288 -16.41 -7.04 -0.99
CA THR A 288 -15.32 -6.05 -0.88
C THR A 288 -15.38 -4.99 -1.99
N LEU A 289 -16.07 -5.29 -3.10
CA LEU A 289 -16.16 -4.53 -4.36
C LEU A 289 -14.87 -4.47 -5.19
N VAL A 290 -13.75 -5.01 -4.70
CA VAL A 290 -12.41 -4.75 -5.24
C VAL A 290 -11.72 -5.97 -5.87
N ARG A 291 -12.29 -7.18 -5.87
CA ARG A 291 -11.59 -8.39 -6.37
C ARG A 291 -11.22 -8.30 -7.85
N ASN A 292 -12.17 -7.91 -8.69
CA ASN A 292 -11.93 -7.65 -10.12
C ASN A 292 -10.91 -6.51 -10.32
N TYR A 293 -11.00 -5.45 -9.50
CA TYR A 293 -10.06 -4.34 -9.58
C TYR A 293 -8.63 -4.81 -9.30
N LEU A 294 -8.43 -5.57 -8.22
CA LEU A 294 -7.12 -6.07 -7.82
C LEU A 294 -6.54 -7.04 -8.85
N SER A 295 -7.35 -7.97 -9.39
CA SER A 295 -6.85 -8.94 -10.37
C SER A 295 -6.47 -8.30 -11.69
N TYR A 296 -7.25 -7.34 -12.19
CA TYR A 296 -6.94 -6.65 -13.44
C TYR A 296 -5.73 -5.71 -13.26
N ASN A 297 -5.62 -5.04 -12.12
CA ASN A 297 -4.41 -4.25 -11.84
C ASN A 297 -3.18 -5.13 -11.73
N PHE A 298 -3.26 -6.27 -11.03
CA PHE A 298 -2.13 -7.21 -10.91
C PHE A 298 -1.69 -7.78 -12.27
N ALA A 299 -2.62 -8.21 -13.13
CA ALA A 299 -2.31 -8.66 -14.48
C ALA A 299 -1.58 -7.59 -15.32
N ARG A 300 -1.97 -6.32 -15.16
CA ARG A 300 -1.26 -5.19 -15.78
C ARG A 300 0.12 -4.97 -15.16
N ASP A 301 0.25 -5.05 -13.84
CA ASP A 301 1.50 -4.81 -13.11
C ASP A 301 2.58 -5.85 -13.47
N ILE A 302 2.18 -7.11 -13.70
CA ILE A 302 3.12 -8.15 -14.17
C ILE A 302 3.43 -8.04 -15.67
N GLY A 303 2.77 -7.14 -16.41
CA GLY A 303 3.09 -6.84 -17.81
C GLY A 303 2.39 -7.71 -18.86
N MET A 304 1.20 -8.23 -18.57
CA MET A 304 0.40 -8.92 -19.59
C MET A 304 0.06 -7.98 -20.76
N GLU A 305 0.14 -8.49 -22.00
CA GLU A 305 0.06 -7.70 -23.24
C GLU A 305 -1.20 -6.84 -23.37
N TYR A 306 -2.35 -7.39 -22.98
CA TYR A 306 -3.58 -6.62 -22.82
C TYR A 306 -4.29 -7.04 -21.53
N THR A 307 -4.72 -6.04 -20.77
CA THR A 307 -5.52 -6.22 -19.56
C THR A 307 -6.65 -5.19 -19.57
N PRO A 308 -7.90 -5.56 -19.23
CA PRO A 308 -9.01 -4.63 -19.22
C PRO A 308 -8.76 -3.49 -18.22
N SER A 309 -9.16 -2.28 -18.57
CA SER A 309 -9.14 -1.15 -17.64
C SER A 309 -10.03 -1.43 -16.43
N ALA A 310 -9.69 -0.88 -15.26
CA ALA A 310 -10.49 -1.03 -14.05
C ALA A 310 -10.60 0.33 -13.35
N GLN A 311 -11.79 0.94 -13.38
CA GLN A 311 -12.05 2.25 -12.78
C GLN A 311 -13.36 2.21 -11.99
N PHE A 312 -13.34 2.66 -10.74
CA PHE A 312 -14.57 2.77 -9.95
C PHE A 312 -15.37 3.99 -10.36
N VAL A 313 -16.70 3.82 -10.48
CA VAL A 313 -17.65 4.88 -10.82
C VAL A 313 -18.93 4.75 -10.02
N ASP A 314 -19.55 5.86 -9.70
CA ASP A 314 -20.90 5.90 -9.13
C ASP A 314 -21.93 6.00 -10.26
N VAL A 315 -22.89 5.07 -10.32
CA VAL A 315 -23.89 5.05 -11.40
C VAL A 315 -25.21 5.63 -10.91
N TYR A 316 -25.76 6.57 -11.68
CA TYR A 316 -27.11 7.09 -11.51
C TYR A 316 -27.93 6.74 -12.74
N LEU A 317 -29.02 5.99 -12.57
CA LEU A 317 -29.96 5.65 -13.65
C LEU A 317 -31.26 6.40 -13.42
N ASN A 318 -31.68 7.22 -14.38
CA ASN A 318 -32.87 8.07 -14.32
C ASN A 318 -32.95 8.92 -13.03
N GLY A 319 -31.80 9.45 -12.61
CA GLY A 319 -31.65 10.26 -11.39
C GLY A 319 -31.58 9.47 -10.08
N VAL A 320 -31.65 8.13 -10.13
CA VAL A 320 -31.57 7.26 -8.94
C VAL A 320 -30.19 6.63 -8.86
N PHE A 321 -29.51 6.82 -7.72
CA PHE A 321 -28.24 6.17 -7.43
C PHE A 321 -28.39 4.64 -7.44
N GLN A 322 -27.53 3.97 -8.20
CA GLN A 322 -27.49 2.52 -8.36
C GLN A 322 -26.31 1.87 -7.64
N GLY A 323 -25.45 2.64 -6.95
CA GLY A 323 -24.28 2.11 -6.25
C GLY A 323 -22.95 2.33 -6.99
N ASN A 324 -21.91 1.77 -6.38
CA ASN A 324 -20.55 1.72 -6.91
C ASN A 324 -20.45 0.67 -8.02
N TYR A 325 -19.83 0.96 -9.15
CA TYR A 325 -19.56 0.00 -10.22
C TYR A 325 -18.09 0.06 -10.60
N MET A 326 -17.58 -1.02 -11.19
CA MET A 326 -16.31 -0.98 -11.92
C MET A 326 -16.58 -0.82 -13.42
N LEU A 327 -16.16 0.31 -13.97
CA LEU A 327 -16.08 0.56 -15.41
C LEU A 327 -14.84 -0.16 -15.96
N THR A 328 -15.06 -1.02 -16.95
CA THR A 328 -14.02 -1.81 -17.60
C THR A 328 -14.29 -2.00 -19.09
N ASP A 329 -13.28 -2.48 -19.81
CA ASP A 329 -13.37 -2.81 -21.22
C ASP A 329 -14.20 -4.06 -21.46
N GLN A 330 -14.81 -4.16 -22.64
CA GLN A 330 -15.27 -5.45 -23.14
C GLN A 330 -14.10 -6.19 -23.79
N VAL A 331 -13.94 -7.48 -23.48
CA VAL A 331 -12.96 -8.33 -24.18
C VAL A 331 -13.41 -8.54 -25.62
N GLU A 332 -12.74 -7.85 -26.54
CA GLU A 332 -12.96 -7.93 -27.98
C GLU A 332 -11.70 -7.49 -28.75
N VAL A 333 -11.67 -7.79 -30.04
CA VAL A 333 -10.58 -7.40 -30.92
C VAL A 333 -10.70 -5.91 -31.24
N SER A 334 -9.63 -5.16 -30.96
CA SER A 334 -9.48 -3.77 -31.40
C SER A 334 -8.03 -3.29 -31.16
N PRO A 335 -7.58 -2.20 -31.81
CA PRO A 335 -6.22 -1.69 -31.63
C PRO A 335 -5.82 -1.35 -30.19
N ASN A 336 -6.79 -0.99 -29.34
CA ASN A 336 -6.55 -0.62 -27.93
C ASN A 336 -6.99 -1.72 -26.96
N ARG A 337 -7.34 -2.91 -27.46
CA ARG A 337 -7.73 -4.07 -26.65
C ARG A 337 -6.92 -5.30 -27.06
N VAL A 338 -7.57 -6.41 -27.42
CA VAL A 338 -6.88 -7.54 -28.05
C VAL A 338 -6.49 -7.11 -29.46
N ASN A 339 -5.23 -6.73 -29.66
CA ASN A 339 -4.75 -6.15 -30.90
C ASN A 339 -4.21 -7.24 -31.84
N ILE A 340 -5.11 -7.84 -32.63
CA ILE A 340 -4.82 -8.87 -33.64
C ILE A 340 -5.48 -8.51 -34.99
N GLU A 341 -5.07 -9.16 -36.09
CA GLU A 341 -5.72 -8.99 -37.40
C GLU A 341 -7.22 -9.33 -37.34
N GLU A 342 -8.06 -8.50 -37.96
CA GLU A 342 -9.51 -8.76 -38.11
C GLU A 342 -9.97 -8.41 -39.54
N GLY A 343 -11.04 -9.04 -40.01
CA GLY A 343 -11.63 -8.76 -41.34
C GLY A 343 -10.86 -9.37 -42.53
N SER A 344 -10.07 -10.41 -42.30
CA SER A 344 -9.34 -11.13 -43.37
C SER A 344 -10.16 -12.28 -43.94
N THR A 345 -10.01 -12.55 -45.24
CA THR A 345 -10.57 -13.76 -45.89
C THR A 345 -9.61 -14.96 -45.83
N SER A 346 -8.46 -14.82 -45.16
CA SER A 346 -7.45 -15.89 -45.04
C SER A 346 -7.85 -16.90 -43.96
N LEU A 347 -7.47 -18.18 -44.12
CA LEU A 347 -7.70 -19.19 -43.07
C LEU A 347 -6.88 -18.91 -41.82
N ASP A 348 -5.57 -18.65 -41.99
CA ASP A 348 -4.71 -18.11 -40.94
C ASP A 348 -4.92 -16.59 -40.88
N THR A 349 -5.84 -16.19 -40.00
CA THR A 349 -6.11 -14.80 -39.60
C THR A 349 -6.01 -14.68 -38.09
N GLY A 350 -6.14 -13.47 -37.56
CA GLY A 350 -6.26 -13.24 -36.13
C GLY A 350 -7.57 -13.82 -35.61
N TYR A 351 -7.54 -14.47 -34.46
CA TYR A 351 -8.74 -14.97 -33.80
C TYR A 351 -8.69 -14.82 -32.28
N LEU A 352 -9.86 -14.64 -31.70
CA LEU A 352 -10.13 -14.59 -30.26
C LEU A 352 -11.17 -15.65 -29.94
N VAL A 353 -10.83 -16.58 -29.05
CA VAL A 353 -11.71 -17.66 -28.59
C VAL A 353 -11.87 -17.63 -27.07
N GLU A 354 -13.05 -17.97 -26.60
CA GLU A 354 -13.37 -18.14 -25.19
C GLU A 354 -13.64 -19.62 -24.92
N PHE A 355 -12.97 -20.19 -23.94
CA PHE A 355 -13.41 -21.44 -23.33
C PHE A 355 -14.63 -21.11 -22.45
N ASP A 356 -15.83 -21.57 -22.84
CA ASP A 356 -17.10 -21.29 -22.14
C ASP A 356 -18.02 -22.52 -22.07
N PHE A 357 -18.06 -23.18 -20.90
CA PHE A 357 -18.92 -24.33 -20.63
C PHE A 357 -20.42 -24.02 -20.68
N ARG A 358 -20.83 -22.75 -20.68
CA ARG A 358 -22.25 -22.38 -20.74
C ARG A 358 -22.91 -22.80 -22.04
N VAL A 359 -22.13 -22.96 -23.12
CA VAL A 359 -22.61 -23.54 -24.39
C VAL A 359 -23.24 -24.92 -24.21
N LEU A 360 -22.84 -25.66 -23.17
CA LEU A 360 -23.36 -26.99 -22.84
C LEU A 360 -24.49 -26.98 -21.81
N ASP A 361 -24.89 -25.80 -21.29
CA ASP A 361 -26.02 -25.70 -20.38
C ASP A 361 -27.33 -26.02 -21.13
N PRO A 362 -28.17 -26.95 -20.63
CA PRO A 362 -29.43 -27.33 -21.28
C PRO A 362 -30.42 -26.17 -21.49
N TYR A 363 -30.25 -25.05 -20.79
CA TYR A 363 -31.09 -23.86 -20.92
C TYR A 363 -30.42 -22.72 -21.71
N TYR A 364 -29.20 -22.93 -22.18
CA TYR A 364 -28.47 -21.97 -23.00
C TYR A 364 -28.83 -22.12 -24.48
N ASP A 365 -29.25 -21.03 -25.11
CA ASP A 365 -29.54 -21.00 -26.55
C ASP A 365 -28.25 -20.75 -27.34
N ALA A 366 -27.56 -21.84 -27.69
CA ALA A 366 -26.35 -21.79 -28.51
C ALA A 366 -26.63 -21.61 -30.01
N SER A 367 -27.89 -21.42 -30.45
CA SER A 367 -28.24 -21.44 -31.88
C SER A 367 -27.62 -20.32 -32.71
N GLY A 368 -27.13 -19.26 -32.05
CA GLY A 368 -26.40 -18.15 -32.68
C GLY A 368 -24.89 -18.15 -32.44
N ASP A 369 -24.34 -19.11 -31.69
CA ASP A 369 -22.93 -19.11 -31.32
C ASP A 369 -22.05 -19.81 -32.36
N ASN A 370 -20.90 -19.21 -32.63
CA ASN A 370 -19.84 -19.77 -33.45
C ASN A 370 -18.90 -20.58 -32.55
N TYR A 371 -19.14 -21.88 -32.37
CA TYR A 371 -18.39 -22.70 -31.41
C TYR A 371 -18.04 -24.10 -31.92
N PHE A 372 -17.07 -24.74 -31.27
CA PHE A 372 -16.73 -26.15 -31.44
C PHE A 372 -16.41 -26.80 -30.09
N ILE A 373 -16.39 -28.13 -30.03
CA ILE A 373 -16.14 -28.89 -28.80
C ILE A 373 -14.95 -29.81 -29.00
N LEU A 374 -13.87 -29.52 -28.28
CA LEU A 374 -12.62 -30.26 -28.33
C LEU A 374 -12.48 -31.14 -27.08
N TYR A 375 -12.60 -32.47 -27.23
CA TYR A 375 -12.48 -33.43 -26.12
C TYR A 375 -13.33 -33.10 -24.87
N GLY A 376 -14.54 -32.59 -25.12
CA GLY A 376 -15.50 -32.16 -24.10
C GLY A 376 -15.29 -30.73 -23.58
N ILE A 377 -14.38 -29.96 -24.18
CA ILE A 377 -14.12 -28.54 -23.85
C ILE A 377 -14.75 -27.68 -24.95
N PRO A 378 -15.79 -26.88 -24.65
CA PRO A 378 -16.39 -25.97 -25.61
C PRO A 378 -15.57 -24.68 -25.77
N PHE A 379 -15.35 -24.27 -27.02
CA PHE A 379 -14.70 -23.01 -27.39
C PHE A 379 -15.63 -22.17 -28.26
N VAL A 380 -15.92 -20.95 -27.84
CA VAL A 380 -16.70 -19.95 -28.57
C VAL A 380 -15.74 -19.00 -29.28
N ILE A 381 -15.85 -18.89 -30.60
CA ILE A 381 -15.10 -17.94 -31.42
C ILE A 381 -15.77 -16.57 -31.31
N LYS A 382 -15.09 -15.62 -30.66
CA LYS A 382 -15.53 -14.22 -30.52
C LYS A 382 -15.14 -13.37 -31.73
N SER A 383 -13.98 -13.66 -32.31
CA SER A 383 -13.53 -13.09 -33.58
C SER A 383 -12.76 -14.15 -34.38
N PRO A 384 -12.99 -14.30 -35.70
CA PRO A 384 -13.96 -13.57 -36.50
C PRO A 384 -15.42 -13.91 -36.10
N SER A 385 -16.27 -12.89 -36.07
CA SER A 385 -17.71 -13.06 -35.81
C SER A 385 -18.38 -13.74 -37.00
N ILE A 386 -19.41 -14.56 -36.77
CA ILE A 386 -20.22 -15.16 -37.84
C ILE A 386 -20.95 -14.11 -38.69
N ASP A 387 -21.16 -12.91 -38.13
CA ASP A 387 -21.76 -11.77 -38.82
C ASP A 387 -20.74 -10.96 -39.65
N ASP A 388 -19.43 -11.28 -39.59
CA ASP A 388 -18.41 -10.66 -40.44
C ASP A 388 -18.59 -11.09 -41.89
N ALA A 389 -18.56 -10.13 -42.83
CA ALA A 389 -18.70 -10.40 -44.26
C ALA A 389 -17.57 -11.30 -44.82
N ASN A 390 -16.41 -11.36 -44.15
CA ASN A 390 -15.27 -12.18 -44.51
C ASN A 390 -15.22 -13.53 -43.77
N TYR A 391 -16.15 -13.77 -42.83
CA TYR A 391 -16.22 -15.03 -42.11
C TYR A 391 -16.44 -16.21 -43.06
N SER A 392 -15.77 -17.33 -42.76
CA SER A 392 -16.06 -18.61 -43.41
C SER A 392 -15.99 -19.77 -42.42
N GLN A 393 -16.81 -20.80 -42.66
CA GLN A 393 -16.76 -22.04 -41.88
C GLN A 393 -15.36 -22.69 -41.87
N ASN A 394 -14.57 -22.48 -42.93
CA ASN A 394 -13.21 -22.99 -43.00
C ASN A 394 -12.26 -22.31 -42.00
N GLN A 395 -12.53 -21.05 -41.60
CA GLN A 395 -11.79 -20.40 -40.52
C GLN A 395 -12.08 -21.08 -39.17
N LEU A 396 -13.34 -21.45 -38.90
CA LEU A 396 -13.67 -22.24 -37.71
C LEU A 396 -12.91 -23.57 -37.72
N TYR A 397 -12.92 -24.33 -38.82
CA TYR A 397 -12.19 -25.61 -38.89
C TYR A 397 -10.68 -25.43 -38.72
N PHE A 398 -10.12 -24.34 -39.23
CA PHE A 398 -8.71 -24.01 -39.03
C PHE A 398 -8.39 -23.74 -37.56
N ILE A 399 -9.23 -22.97 -36.87
CA ILE A 399 -9.07 -22.67 -35.43
C ILE A 399 -9.22 -23.94 -34.58
N GLU A 400 -10.22 -24.77 -34.90
CA GLU A 400 -10.47 -26.06 -34.26
C GLU A 400 -9.25 -27.00 -34.41
N ASP A 401 -8.74 -27.16 -35.63
CA ASP A 401 -7.56 -28.00 -35.92
C ASP A 401 -6.29 -27.50 -35.20
N TYR A 402 -6.11 -26.17 -35.12
CA TYR A 402 -4.99 -25.59 -34.38
C TYR A 402 -5.08 -25.90 -32.88
N LEU A 403 -6.24 -25.66 -32.25
CA LEU A 403 -6.45 -25.97 -30.83
C LEU A 403 -6.39 -27.48 -30.55
N GLU A 404 -6.88 -28.32 -31.46
CA GLU A 404 -6.71 -29.77 -31.39
C GLU A 404 -5.24 -30.17 -31.43
N THR A 405 -4.45 -29.55 -32.32
CA THR A 405 -3.00 -29.77 -32.42
C THR A 405 -2.29 -29.38 -31.13
N VAL A 406 -2.63 -28.22 -30.54
CA VAL A 406 -2.11 -27.82 -29.22
C VAL A 406 -2.44 -28.86 -28.17
N TYR A 407 -3.72 -29.21 -28.01
CA TYR A 407 -4.18 -30.17 -27.02
C TYR A 407 -3.47 -31.52 -27.14
N ASN A 408 -3.42 -32.08 -28.36
CA ASN A 408 -2.80 -33.37 -28.61
C ASN A 408 -1.28 -33.33 -28.41
N THR A 409 -0.62 -32.22 -28.74
CA THR A 409 0.81 -32.03 -28.48
C THR A 409 1.09 -32.04 -26.98
N LEU A 410 0.32 -31.27 -26.19
CA LEU A 410 0.46 -31.19 -24.74
C LEU A 410 0.19 -32.54 -24.07
N LYS A 411 -0.93 -33.19 -24.42
CA LYS A 411 -1.31 -34.52 -23.90
C LYS A 411 -0.24 -35.58 -24.14
N ASN A 412 0.37 -35.56 -25.33
CA ASN A 412 1.37 -36.56 -25.73
C ASN A 412 2.80 -36.17 -25.34
N LYS A 413 2.99 -35.12 -24.53
CA LYS A 413 4.32 -34.63 -24.11
C LYS A 413 5.23 -34.23 -25.29
N GLY A 414 4.62 -33.76 -26.38
CA GLY A 414 5.32 -33.26 -27.57
C GLY A 414 5.87 -31.84 -27.40
N ASN A 415 6.64 -31.38 -28.39
CA ASN A 415 7.20 -30.02 -28.39
C ASN A 415 6.13 -28.98 -28.77
N TYR A 416 5.73 -28.11 -27.83
CA TYR A 416 4.73 -27.07 -28.06
C TYR A 416 5.31 -25.68 -28.37
N SER A 417 6.63 -25.50 -28.43
CA SER A 417 7.26 -24.18 -28.53
C SER A 417 6.94 -23.39 -29.81
N HIS A 418 6.34 -24.04 -30.80
CA HIS A 418 5.88 -23.45 -32.06
C HIS A 418 4.35 -23.32 -32.15
N LEU A 419 3.65 -23.63 -31.07
CA LEU A 419 2.18 -23.64 -30.99
C LEU A 419 1.66 -22.61 -29.98
N ILE A 420 2.35 -22.42 -28.86
CA ILE A 420 1.94 -21.48 -27.82
C ILE A 420 3.06 -20.51 -27.46
N ASP A 421 2.68 -19.30 -27.09
CA ASP A 421 3.52 -18.36 -26.38
C ASP A 421 3.50 -18.76 -24.89
N GLU A 422 4.50 -19.51 -24.46
CA GLU A 422 4.57 -20.05 -23.10
C GLU A 422 4.58 -18.94 -22.03
N ALA A 423 5.20 -17.80 -22.31
CA ALA A 423 5.27 -16.69 -21.36
C ALA A 423 3.86 -16.14 -21.07
N SER A 424 3.03 -15.97 -22.10
CA SER A 424 1.63 -15.54 -21.91
C SER A 424 0.79 -16.55 -21.12
N PHE A 425 1.04 -17.84 -21.29
CA PHE A 425 0.38 -18.91 -20.53
C PHE A 425 0.82 -18.91 -19.06
N ILE A 426 2.12 -18.69 -18.79
CA ILE A 426 2.66 -18.59 -17.43
C ILE A 426 2.08 -17.38 -16.71
N ASP A 427 2.09 -16.19 -17.33
CA ASP A 427 1.57 -14.98 -16.69
C ASP A 427 0.06 -15.10 -16.39
N TRP A 428 -0.73 -15.62 -17.33
CA TRP A 428 -2.15 -15.89 -17.09
C TRP A 428 -2.34 -16.89 -15.94
N PHE A 429 -1.57 -17.98 -15.92
CA PHE A 429 -1.65 -18.99 -14.86
C PHE A 429 -1.31 -18.43 -13.48
N ILE A 430 -0.32 -17.55 -13.38
CA ILE A 430 0.06 -16.88 -12.13
C ILE A 430 -1.12 -16.07 -11.59
N VAL A 431 -1.82 -15.28 -12.44
CA VAL A 431 -2.98 -14.49 -11.99
C VAL A 431 -4.13 -15.39 -11.52
N GLU A 432 -4.49 -16.40 -12.32
CA GLU A 432 -5.61 -17.28 -12.00
C GLU A 432 -5.35 -18.12 -10.75
N GLU A 433 -4.13 -18.62 -10.56
CA GLU A 433 -3.74 -19.32 -9.33
C GLU A 433 -3.62 -18.38 -8.14
N LEU A 434 -3.07 -17.18 -8.28
CA LEU A 434 -2.91 -16.24 -7.16
C LEU A 434 -4.27 -15.86 -6.56
N PHE A 435 -5.25 -15.59 -7.40
CA PHE A 435 -6.62 -15.29 -6.94
C PHE A 435 -7.46 -16.56 -6.74
N LYS A 436 -6.97 -17.73 -7.17
CA LYS A 436 -7.68 -19.03 -7.17
C LYS A 436 -9.09 -18.88 -7.75
N ASN A 437 -9.17 -18.34 -8.96
CA ASN A 437 -10.42 -18.09 -9.66
C ASN A 437 -11.10 -19.41 -10.04
N VAL A 438 -12.39 -19.56 -9.75
CA VAL A 438 -13.10 -20.81 -10.06
C VAL A 438 -13.44 -20.98 -11.53
N ASP A 439 -13.45 -19.86 -12.26
CA ASP A 439 -13.81 -19.82 -13.67
C ASP A 439 -12.65 -20.21 -14.61
N SER A 440 -11.42 -20.36 -14.09
CA SER A 440 -10.22 -20.70 -14.87
C SER A 440 -10.30 -22.06 -15.62
N GLY A 441 -11.32 -22.86 -15.34
CA GLY A 441 -11.68 -24.08 -16.06
C GLY A 441 -13.17 -24.19 -16.41
N TYR A 442 -13.92 -23.08 -16.40
CA TYR A 442 -15.36 -23.05 -16.67
C TYR A 442 -15.73 -22.11 -17.81
N SER A 443 -15.47 -20.81 -17.65
CA SER A 443 -15.84 -19.76 -18.61
C SER A 443 -14.95 -18.53 -18.46
N SER A 444 -15.09 -17.48 -19.27
CA SER A 444 -14.30 -16.26 -19.11
C SER A 444 -12.79 -16.46 -19.30
N VAL A 445 -12.40 -17.57 -19.95
CA VAL A 445 -11.02 -17.93 -20.25
C VAL A 445 -10.74 -17.66 -21.73
N TYR A 446 -9.94 -16.63 -22.02
CA TYR A 446 -9.68 -16.18 -23.37
C TYR A 446 -8.33 -16.65 -23.91
N TYR A 447 -8.33 -17.03 -25.18
CA TYR A 447 -7.14 -17.30 -25.98
C TYR A 447 -7.20 -16.46 -27.25
N TYR A 448 -6.06 -15.96 -27.70
CA TYR A 448 -5.96 -15.25 -28.95
C TYR A 448 -4.70 -15.62 -29.70
N LYS A 449 -4.74 -15.51 -31.02
CA LYS A 449 -3.59 -15.73 -31.89
C LYS A 449 -3.68 -14.73 -33.03
N ASP A 450 -2.58 -14.03 -33.31
CA ASP A 450 -2.48 -13.22 -34.52
C ASP A 450 -2.03 -14.09 -35.73
N LYS A 451 -2.23 -13.57 -36.92
CA LYS A 451 -1.83 -14.22 -38.16
C LYS A 451 -0.36 -14.65 -38.13
N GLY A 452 -0.09 -15.93 -38.40
CA GLY A 452 1.26 -16.50 -38.36
C GLY A 452 1.95 -16.51 -36.98
N GLY A 453 1.28 -16.02 -35.92
CA GLY A 453 1.81 -15.96 -34.55
C GLY A 453 1.62 -17.26 -33.76
N LEU A 454 1.91 -17.20 -32.46
CA LEU A 454 1.66 -18.26 -31.49
C LEU A 454 0.34 -18.00 -30.75
N LEU A 455 -0.31 -19.06 -30.26
CA LEU A 455 -1.47 -18.92 -29.40
C LEU A 455 -1.04 -18.32 -28.05
N LYS A 456 -1.75 -17.29 -27.61
CA LYS A 456 -1.56 -16.57 -26.35
C LYS A 456 -2.77 -16.73 -25.45
N MET A 457 -2.58 -16.57 -24.15
CA MET A 457 -3.68 -16.48 -23.17
C MET A 457 -3.93 -15.05 -22.70
N GLY A 458 -5.18 -14.81 -22.32
CA GLY A 458 -5.65 -13.53 -21.82
C GLY A 458 -6.56 -12.81 -22.83
N PRO A 459 -7.08 -11.63 -22.46
CA PRO A 459 -6.96 -10.99 -21.14
C PRO A 459 -7.64 -11.82 -20.02
N VAL A 460 -7.27 -11.53 -18.77
CA VAL A 460 -7.96 -12.08 -17.58
C VAL A 460 -9.36 -11.47 -17.43
N TRP A 461 -10.32 -12.23 -16.88
CA TRP A 461 -11.73 -11.79 -16.72
C TRP A 461 -12.45 -12.51 -15.56
N ASP A 462 -13.53 -11.91 -15.02
CA ASP A 462 -14.40 -12.44 -13.94
C ASP A 462 -13.68 -13.02 -12.68
N PHE A 463 -13.35 -12.16 -11.72
CA PHE A 463 -12.73 -12.52 -10.44
C PHE A 463 -13.62 -12.24 -9.22
N ASP A 464 -14.92 -11.99 -9.40
CA ASP A 464 -15.85 -11.83 -8.28
C ASP A 464 -16.02 -13.14 -7.49
N LEU A 465 -15.95 -14.28 -8.17
CA LEU A 465 -15.88 -15.63 -7.60
C LEU A 465 -14.42 -16.11 -7.48
N SER A 466 -13.60 -15.31 -6.80
CA SER A 466 -12.21 -15.64 -6.48
C SER A 466 -11.98 -15.59 -4.97
N THR A 467 -10.78 -15.96 -4.52
CA THR A 467 -10.27 -15.64 -3.17
C THR A 467 -11.23 -16.00 -2.04
N GLY A 468 -11.75 -17.24 -2.10
CA GLY A 468 -12.66 -17.80 -1.10
C GLY A 468 -14.13 -17.38 -1.22
N ASN A 469 -14.50 -16.51 -2.16
CA ASN A 469 -15.87 -16.02 -2.35
C ASN A 469 -16.73 -16.91 -3.27
N GLN A 470 -16.46 -18.22 -3.35
CA GLN A 470 -17.13 -19.10 -4.32
C GLN A 470 -18.12 -20.04 -3.65
N GLY A 471 -19.34 -19.56 -3.39
CA GLY A 471 -20.32 -20.29 -2.59
C GLY A 471 -20.72 -21.68 -3.10
N HIS A 472 -20.59 -21.93 -4.40
CA HIS A 472 -20.91 -23.23 -5.01
C HIS A 472 -19.75 -24.23 -4.96
N ALA A 473 -18.53 -23.77 -4.71
CA ALA A 473 -17.38 -24.65 -4.60
C ALA A 473 -17.38 -25.36 -3.24
N ASP A 474 -16.73 -26.51 -3.13
CA ASP A 474 -16.54 -27.19 -1.85
C ASP A 474 -15.50 -26.45 -0.96
N ALA A 475 -15.44 -26.80 0.34
CA ALA A 475 -14.58 -26.11 1.29
C ALA A 475 -13.08 -26.19 0.96
N TYR A 476 -12.62 -27.29 0.36
CA TYR A 476 -11.22 -27.42 -0.04
C TYR A 476 -10.90 -26.51 -1.23
N SER A 477 -11.79 -26.48 -2.22
CA SER A 477 -11.69 -25.56 -3.36
C SER A 477 -11.70 -24.08 -2.94
N ARG A 478 -12.48 -23.72 -1.91
CA ARG A 478 -12.55 -22.35 -1.37
C ARG A 478 -11.36 -21.96 -0.50
N GLY A 479 -10.59 -22.89 0.05
CA GLY A 479 -9.43 -22.59 0.91
C GLY A 479 -8.26 -21.97 0.12
N PRO A 480 -7.31 -21.27 0.77
CA PRO A 480 -6.18 -20.64 0.09
C PRO A 480 -5.14 -21.63 -0.43
N GLU A 481 -5.06 -22.85 0.11
CA GLU A 481 -4.06 -23.83 -0.31
C GLU A 481 -4.57 -24.74 -1.46
N GLY A 482 -3.65 -25.39 -2.16
CA GLY A 482 -3.94 -26.37 -3.21
C GLY A 482 -4.05 -25.75 -4.61
N TRP A 483 -3.53 -26.47 -5.61
CA TRP A 483 -3.64 -26.11 -7.02
C TRP A 483 -5.10 -26.17 -7.46
N TYR A 484 -5.52 -25.27 -8.34
CA TYR A 484 -6.91 -25.24 -8.83
C TYR A 484 -7.01 -25.41 -10.34
N THR A 485 -6.41 -24.49 -11.10
CA THR A 485 -6.46 -24.40 -12.56
C THR A 485 -5.86 -25.65 -13.20
N SER A 486 -4.74 -26.15 -12.67
CA SER A 486 -4.04 -27.33 -13.22
C SER A 486 -4.67 -28.68 -12.85
N LEU A 487 -5.82 -28.70 -12.18
CA LEU A 487 -6.55 -29.94 -11.93
C LEU A 487 -7.13 -30.48 -13.25
N GLU A 488 -7.08 -31.80 -13.45
CA GLU A 488 -7.49 -32.47 -14.70
C GLU A 488 -8.93 -32.13 -15.12
N TYR A 489 -9.82 -31.97 -14.15
CA TYR A 489 -11.25 -31.67 -14.36
C TYR A 489 -11.55 -30.16 -14.40
N LYS A 490 -10.53 -29.30 -14.30
CA LYS A 490 -10.63 -27.84 -14.39
C LYS A 490 -10.10 -27.35 -15.73
N ASN A 491 -8.79 -27.25 -15.89
CA ASN A 491 -8.18 -26.82 -17.15
C ASN A 491 -7.19 -27.86 -17.66
N LYS A 492 -7.62 -28.65 -18.66
CA LYS A 492 -6.79 -29.74 -19.22
C LYS A 492 -5.50 -29.27 -19.86
N PHE A 493 -5.45 -28.04 -20.40
CA PHE A 493 -4.22 -27.50 -20.99
C PHE A 493 -3.16 -27.32 -19.89
N PHE A 494 -3.52 -26.71 -18.76
CA PHE A 494 -2.61 -26.56 -17.62
C PHE A 494 -2.33 -27.87 -16.90
N TYR A 495 -3.30 -28.79 -16.82
CA TYR A 495 -3.04 -30.14 -16.33
C TYR A 495 -1.92 -30.85 -17.09
N PHE A 496 -1.86 -30.68 -18.43
CA PHE A 496 -0.76 -31.23 -19.23
C PHE A 496 0.52 -30.39 -19.11
N LEU A 497 0.44 -29.06 -19.22
CA LEU A 497 1.61 -28.17 -19.12
C LEU A 497 2.38 -28.37 -17.81
N MET A 498 1.69 -28.52 -16.68
CA MET A 498 2.31 -28.76 -15.38
C MET A 498 3.07 -30.10 -15.28
N GLN A 499 2.90 -31.02 -16.25
CA GLN A 499 3.68 -32.26 -16.33
C GLN A 499 5.00 -32.10 -17.10
N TYR A 500 5.22 -30.97 -17.78
CA TYR A 500 6.47 -30.66 -18.43
C TYR A 500 7.45 -30.07 -17.41
N PRO A 501 8.66 -30.67 -17.23
CA PRO A 501 9.69 -30.07 -16.37
C PRO A 501 10.07 -28.65 -16.83
N GLY A 502 10.21 -28.43 -18.14
CA GLY A 502 10.56 -27.11 -18.69
C GLY A 502 9.54 -26.02 -18.34
N PHE A 503 8.24 -26.32 -18.47
CA PHE A 503 7.19 -25.39 -18.10
C PHE A 503 7.25 -25.01 -16.62
N ARG A 504 7.43 -26.00 -15.72
CA ARG A 504 7.54 -25.76 -14.28
C ARG A 504 8.77 -24.94 -13.90
N GLU A 505 9.91 -25.18 -14.53
CA GLU A 505 11.12 -24.37 -14.34
C GLU A 505 10.92 -22.92 -14.80
N ASN A 506 10.25 -22.72 -15.94
CA ASN A 506 9.97 -21.39 -16.46
C ASN A 506 8.93 -20.65 -15.61
N LEU A 507 7.90 -21.35 -15.12
CA LEU A 507 6.95 -20.83 -14.13
C LEU A 507 7.66 -20.42 -12.83
N LYS A 508 8.56 -21.26 -12.30
CA LYS A 508 9.35 -20.96 -11.11
C LYS A 508 10.23 -19.73 -11.29
N THR A 509 10.89 -19.63 -12.44
CA THR A 509 11.70 -18.46 -12.80
C THR A 509 10.85 -17.21 -12.79
N ARG A 510 9.73 -17.21 -13.53
CA ARG A 510 8.83 -16.06 -13.63
C ARG A 510 8.19 -15.69 -12.29
N TRP A 511 7.77 -16.67 -11.50
CA TRP A 511 7.24 -16.44 -10.15
C TRP A 511 8.26 -15.74 -9.25
N ASN A 512 9.50 -16.22 -9.22
CA ASN A 512 10.55 -15.65 -8.38
C ASN A 512 10.99 -14.25 -8.84
N GLU A 513 10.86 -13.93 -10.14
CA GLU A 513 11.03 -12.55 -10.63
C GLU A 513 9.99 -11.59 -10.05
N LEU A 514 8.75 -12.05 -9.88
CA LEU A 514 7.60 -11.22 -9.47
C LEU A 514 7.35 -11.21 -7.96
N TYR A 515 7.87 -12.19 -7.21
CA TYR A 515 7.43 -12.48 -5.84
C TYR A 515 7.58 -11.30 -4.88
N GLU A 516 8.77 -10.70 -4.83
CA GLU A 516 9.04 -9.58 -3.91
C GLU A 516 8.47 -8.25 -4.40
N THR A 517 8.39 -8.01 -5.71
CA THR A 517 8.07 -6.69 -6.26
C THR A 517 6.60 -6.50 -6.62
N GLU A 518 5.93 -7.53 -7.14
CA GLU A 518 4.54 -7.44 -7.60
C GLU A 518 3.57 -8.28 -6.77
N ILE A 519 3.95 -9.51 -6.41
CA ILE A 519 3.05 -10.44 -5.70
C ILE A 519 2.86 -10.00 -4.25
N LYS A 520 3.95 -9.82 -3.48
CA LYS A 520 3.84 -9.36 -2.09
C LYS A 520 3.20 -7.98 -1.96
N THR A 521 3.56 -7.06 -2.85
CA THR A 521 3.05 -5.68 -2.84
C THR A 521 1.57 -5.59 -3.22
N LEU A 522 0.96 -6.66 -3.74
CA LEU A 522 -0.49 -6.73 -3.95
C LEU A 522 -1.26 -6.56 -2.63
N LEU A 523 -0.74 -7.09 -1.51
CA LEU A 523 -1.38 -6.93 -0.20
C LEU A 523 -1.47 -5.45 0.22
N ASP A 524 -0.43 -4.68 -0.09
CA ASP A 524 -0.36 -3.24 0.20
C ASP A 524 -1.36 -2.43 -0.64
N LYS A 525 -1.86 -2.98 -1.75
CA LYS A 525 -2.83 -2.34 -2.65
C LYS A 525 -4.29 -2.55 -2.23
N ILE A 526 -4.59 -3.50 -1.32
CA ILE A 526 -5.96 -3.86 -0.93
C ILE A 526 -6.66 -2.70 -0.23
N TYR A 527 -6.09 -2.20 0.88
CA TYR A 527 -6.71 -1.13 1.64
C TYR A 527 -6.77 0.21 0.89
N PRO A 528 -5.72 0.65 0.17
CA PRO A 528 -5.82 1.83 -0.69
C PRO A 528 -6.96 1.74 -1.71
N ALA A 529 -7.21 0.56 -2.30
CA ALA A 529 -8.34 0.37 -3.21
C ALA A 529 -9.68 0.59 -2.49
N THR A 530 -9.87 0.00 -1.29
CA THR A 530 -11.12 0.15 -0.54
C THR A 530 -11.32 1.54 0.05
N ASP A 531 -10.23 2.21 0.40
CA ASP A 531 -10.19 3.55 0.99
C ASP A 531 -10.49 4.61 -0.08
N SER A 532 -10.02 4.40 -1.32
CA SER A 532 -10.29 5.28 -2.48
C SER A 532 -11.78 5.41 -2.84
N ILE A 533 -12.59 4.43 -2.42
CA ILE A 533 -14.04 4.40 -2.67
C ILE A 533 -14.87 4.62 -1.40
N ALA A 534 -14.30 5.09 -0.29
CA ALA A 534 -14.94 5.13 1.03
C ALA A 534 -16.38 5.71 1.03
N LYS A 535 -16.58 6.88 0.40
CA LYS A 535 -17.91 7.53 0.27
C LYS A 535 -18.87 6.69 -0.58
N SER A 536 -18.43 6.31 -1.78
CA SER A 536 -19.20 5.52 -2.74
C SER A 536 -19.60 4.15 -2.17
N ARG A 537 -18.65 3.46 -1.52
CA ARG A 537 -18.84 2.21 -0.78
C ARG A 537 -19.90 2.35 0.32
N TYR A 538 -19.81 3.40 1.14
CA TYR A 538 -20.78 3.64 2.19
C TYR A 538 -22.19 3.80 1.61
N GLN A 539 -22.35 4.63 0.58
CA GLN A 539 -23.65 4.81 -0.10
C GLN A 539 -24.11 3.52 -0.78
N ASN A 540 -23.19 2.75 -1.36
CA ASN A 540 -23.49 1.47 -1.99
C ASN A 540 -24.11 0.49 -0.99
N PHE A 541 -23.50 0.29 0.20
CA PHE A 541 -24.05 -0.67 1.17
C PHE A 541 -25.24 -0.13 1.96
N MET A 542 -25.47 1.19 1.97
CA MET A 542 -26.75 1.77 2.40
C MET A 542 -27.88 1.47 1.40
N THR A 543 -27.55 1.37 0.10
CA THR A 543 -28.50 1.06 -0.97
C THR A 543 -28.72 -0.45 -1.13
N TRP A 544 -27.62 -1.21 -1.04
CA TRP A 544 -27.54 -2.66 -1.25
C TRP A 544 -26.97 -3.33 -0.01
N ASP A 545 -27.83 -3.55 0.98
CA ASP A 545 -27.48 -4.08 2.29
C ASP A 545 -27.27 -5.61 2.26
N VAL A 546 -26.20 -6.04 1.58
CA VAL A 546 -25.91 -7.47 1.29
C VAL A 546 -24.98 -8.13 2.32
N ILE A 547 -24.14 -7.35 3.00
CA ILE A 547 -23.10 -7.87 3.90
C ILE A 547 -23.76 -8.63 5.06
N GLY A 548 -23.44 -9.92 5.16
CA GLY A 548 -23.96 -10.79 6.21
C GLY A 548 -25.46 -11.12 6.11
N LYS A 549 -26.12 -10.73 5.01
CA LYS A 549 -27.56 -10.87 4.79
C LYS A 549 -27.91 -11.60 3.49
N ASN A 550 -27.06 -11.49 2.47
CA ASN A 550 -27.24 -12.20 1.22
C ASN A 550 -26.65 -13.62 1.32
N GLN A 551 -27.51 -14.62 1.53
CA GLN A 551 -27.14 -16.04 1.56
C GLN A 551 -27.52 -16.71 0.24
N ASP A 552 -26.90 -16.26 -0.86
CA ASP A 552 -27.12 -16.85 -2.17
C ASP A 552 -26.06 -17.92 -2.51
N TRP A 553 -26.33 -18.73 -3.52
CA TRP A 553 -25.49 -19.87 -3.93
C TRP A 553 -24.05 -19.49 -4.31
N TYR A 554 -23.82 -18.23 -4.67
CA TYR A 554 -22.51 -17.70 -5.02
C TYR A 554 -21.75 -17.15 -3.82
N THR A 555 -22.38 -16.89 -2.68
CA THR A 555 -21.70 -16.38 -1.48
C THR A 555 -21.21 -17.53 -0.62
N ALA A 556 -19.90 -17.57 -0.34
CA ALA A 556 -19.32 -18.59 0.52
C ALA A 556 -19.88 -18.50 1.97
N PRO A 557 -20.10 -19.63 2.66
CA PRO A 557 -20.54 -19.62 4.06
C PRO A 557 -19.65 -18.76 4.96
N GLU A 558 -18.33 -18.84 4.77
CA GLU A 558 -17.32 -18.09 5.52
C GLU A 558 -17.46 -16.57 5.28
N ILE A 559 -17.74 -16.16 4.04
CA ILE A 559 -18.03 -14.77 3.67
C ILE A 559 -19.37 -14.31 4.25
N TYR A 560 -20.40 -15.14 4.18
CA TYR A 560 -21.73 -14.83 4.72
C TYR A 560 -21.69 -14.60 6.23
N ASP A 561 -20.87 -15.35 6.97
CA ASP A 561 -20.77 -15.22 8.43
C ASP A 561 -20.11 -13.90 8.88
N ILE A 562 -19.37 -13.24 7.98
CA ILE A 562 -18.75 -11.94 8.24
C ILE A 562 -19.77 -10.80 8.09
N LYS A 563 -20.05 -10.11 9.20
CA LYS A 563 -21.14 -9.12 9.29
C LYS A 563 -20.70 -7.66 9.15
N THR A 564 -19.42 -7.41 8.85
CA THR A 564 -18.87 -6.05 8.68
C THR A 564 -18.09 -5.96 7.39
N TYR A 565 -18.10 -4.79 6.74
CA TYR A 565 -17.28 -4.56 5.54
C TYR A 565 -15.80 -4.79 5.81
N GLU A 566 -15.28 -4.24 6.91
CA GLU A 566 -13.86 -4.40 7.25
C GLU A 566 -13.46 -5.87 7.44
N GLY A 567 -14.36 -6.70 7.98
CA GLY A 567 -14.12 -8.13 8.07
C GLY A 567 -14.03 -8.80 6.70
N GLN A 568 -14.79 -8.33 5.71
CA GLN A 568 -14.76 -8.86 4.34
C GLN A 568 -13.43 -8.53 3.66
N VAL A 569 -12.94 -7.30 3.86
CA VAL A 569 -11.64 -6.85 3.33
C VAL A 569 -10.50 -7.60 4.00
N TYR A 570 -10.54 -7.76 5.33
CA TYR A 570 -9.54 -8.54 6.05
C TYR A 570 -9.52 -10.01 5.64
N PHE A 571 -10.68 -10.62 5.38
CA PHE A 571 -10.73 -11.98 4.84
C PHE A 571 -9.99 -12.07 3.49
N LEU A 572 -10.21 -11.13 2.57
CA LEU A 572 -9.50 -11.08 1.30
C LEU A 572 -7.97 -10.91 1.50
N TYR A 573 -7.56 -9.98 2.38
CA TYR A 573 -6.16 -9.76 2.72
C TYR A 573 -5.50 -11.05 3.23
N HIS A 574 -6.08 -11.65 4.27
CA HIS A 574 -5.51 -12.83 4.91
C HIS A 574 -5.53 -14.06 4.00
N TYR A 575 -6.55 -14.19 3.15
CA TYR A 575 -6.61 -15.24 2.14
C TYR A 575 -5.41 -15.14 1.18
N LEU A 576 -5.16 -13.93 0.63
CA LEU A 576 -4.09 -13.70 -0.32
C LEU A 576 -2.71 -13.88 0.33
N GLU A 577 -2.54 -13.45 1.58
CA GLU A 577 -1.32 -13.66 2.37
C GLU A 577 -0.94 -15.16 2.44
N ILE A 578 -1.87 -16.01 2.89
CA ILE A 578 -1.64 -17.47 2.96
C ILE A 578 -1.42 -18.05 1.56
N ARG A 579 -2.20 -17.60 0.57
CA ARG A 579 -2.14 -18.12 -0.81
C ARG A 579 -0.77 -17.86 -1.45
N MET A 580 -0.23 -16.65 -1.27
CA MET A 580 1.07 -16.26 -1.81
C MET A 580 2.20 -17.09 -1.21
N GLU A 581 2.19 -17.29 0.11
CA GLU A 581 3.18 -18.12 0.79
C GLU A 581 3.11 -19.58 0.33
N TRP A 582 1.89 -20.13 0.22
CA TRP A 582 1.68 -21.49 -0.25
C TRP A 582 2.18 -21.68 -1.69
N LEU A 583 1.79 -20.80 -2.62
CA LEU A 583 2.25 -20.86 -4.01
C LEU A 583 3.78 -20.73 -4.09
N ASN A 584 4.36 -19.82 -3.33
CA ASN A 584 5.81 -19.64 -3.29
C ASN A 584 6.54 -20.91 -2.83
N ASN A 585 6.04 -21.58 -1.81
CA ASN A 585 6.62 -22.83 -1.32
C ASN A 585 6.49 -23.97 -2.34
N GLU A 586 5.32 -24.12 -2.97
CA GLU A 586 5.07 -25.21 -3.91
C GLU A 586 5.80 -25.02 -5.25
N ILE A 587 5.82 -23.80 -5.78
CA ILE A 587 6.51 -23.47 -7.03
C ILE A 587 8.03 -23.66 -6.87
N ASN A 588 8.58 -23.31 -5.70
CA ASN A 588 10.02 -23.46 -5.46
C ASN A 588 10.47 -24.91 -5.26
N GLN A 589 9.54 -25.86 -5.09
CA GLN A 589 9.81 -27.30 -5.05
C GLN A 589 9.91 -27.96 -6.43
N PHE A 590 9.57 -27.26 -7.50
CA PHE A 590 9.67 -27.79 -8.86
C PHE A 590 11.09 -28.19 -9.24
#